data_AF-A0A956YXZ9-F1
#
_entry.id   AF-A0A956YXZ9-F1
#
_cell.length_a   1.000
_cell.length_b   1.000
_cell.length_c   1.000
_cell.angle_alpha   90.00
_cell.angle_beta   90.00
_cell.angle_gamma   90.00
#
_symmetry.space_group_name_H-M   'P 1'
#
loop_
_entity.id
_entity.type
_entity.pdbx_description
1 polymer ?
#
loop_
_entity_poly.entity_id
_entity_poly.type
_entity_poly.pdbx_seq_one_letter_code
_entity_poly.pdbx_strand_id
1 'polypeptide(L)'
;CLGKGERTGNAPLEGVLLHLAGMGYYAESAPDFTALNDLAALYAEMGEALPPKYPLYGRDAHRTRAGVHADGLNKFWWMYAPFDVPRLIGRPLEVSLTKDSGLAGLIFLIKQHLGVELPKDDPSLLKLHAWMSAEFDAGRQTSIEWEEIEARVRENLAVGTAL
;
A
#
# COMPACT_ATOMS: atom_id res chain seq x y z
N CYS A 1 4.06 15.63 18.20
CA CYS A 1 3.73 14.34 17.55
C CYS A 1 4.57 14.18 16.30
N LEU A 2 4.63 12.99 15.69
CA LEU A 2 5.39 12.74 14.46
C LEU A 2 6.90 13.00 14.60
N GLY A 3 7.42 12.80 15.81
CA GLY A 3 8.83 13.02 16.15
C GLY A 3 9.32 14.47 16.01
N LYS A 4 8.46 15.46 15.70
CA LYS A 4 8.88 16.86 15.57
C LYS A 4 9.42 17.42 16.90
N GLY A 5 10.49 18.20 16.81
CA GLY A 5 11.23 18.78 17.93
C GLY A 5 12.53 19.40 17.44
N GLU A 6 13.36 19.91 18.35
CA GLU A 6 14.64 20.52 17.99
C GLU A 6 15.63 19.50 17.40
N ARG A 7 16.44 19.90 16.40
CA ARG A 7 17.47 19.09 15.74
C ARG A 7 16.91 17.81 15.10
N THR A 8 17.09 16.66 15.75
CA THR A 8 16.65 15.33 15.29
C THR A 8 15.25 14.99 15.79
N GLY A 9 14.64 15.87 16.57
CA GLY A 9 13.28 15.70 17.05
C GLY A 9 13.14 15.02 18.41
N ASN A 10 11.90 14.78 18.79
CA ASN A 10 11.50 14.10 20.02
C ASN A 10 11.13 12.64 19.75
N ALA A 11 10.92 11.86 20.80
CA ALA A 11 10.31 10.54 20.66
C ALA A 11 8.95 10.65 19.93
N PRO A 12 8.74 9.87 18.85
CA PRO A 12 7.48 9.86 18.12
C PRO A 12 6.36 9.30 19.00
N LEU A 13 5.45 10.17 19.45
CA LEU A 13 4.37 9.81 20.38
C LEU A 13 3.53 8.66 19.83
N GLU A 14 3.21 8.68 18.55
CA GLU A 14 2.46 7.63 17.87
C GLU A 14 3.17 6.27 17.87
N GLY A 15 4.50 6.24 17.75
CA GLY A 15 5.27 5.01 17.88
C GLY A 15 5.28 4.49 19.32
N VAL A 16 5.40 5.38 20.30
CA VAL A 16 5.32 5.04 21.73
C VAL A 16 3.93 4.47 22.07
N LEU A 17 2.87 5.14 21.63
CA LEU A 17 1.49 4.70 21.85
C LEU A 17 1.21 3.36 21.17
N LEU A 18 1.66 3.15 19.94
CA LEU A 18 1.51 1.88 19.23
C LEU A 18 2.19 0.74 19.98
N HIS A 19 3.41 0.98 20.49
CA HIS A 19 4.15 -0.02 21.25
C HIS A 19 3.45 -0.37 22.57
N LEU A 20 3.00 0.64 23.33
CA LEU A 20 2.24 0.44 24.56
C LEU A 20 0.93 -0.31 24.29
N ALA A 21 0.19 0.07 23.25
CA ALA A 21 -1.02 -0.63 22.82
C ALA A 21 -0.75 -2.10 22.48
N GLY A 22 0.33 -2.39 21.74
CA GLY A 22 0.74 -3.75 21.41
C GLY A 22 1.16 -4.59 22.61
N MET A 23 1.64 -3.95 23.70
CA MET A 23 1.91 -4.61 24.98
C MET A 23 0.65 -4.80 25.85
N GLY A 24 -0.53 -4.40 25.38
CA GLY A 24 -1.78 -4.52 26.12
C GLY A 24 -2.08 -3.38 27.08
N TYR A 25 -1.22 -2.35 27.14
CA TYR A 25 -1.61 -1.09 27.77
C TYR A 25 -2.70 -0.45 26.91
N TYR A 26 -3.69 0.20 27.52
CA TYR A 26 -4.86 0.78 26.80
C TYR A 26 -5.90 -0.23 26.27
N ALA A 27 -5.99 -1.44 26.84
CA ALA A 27 -7.01 -2.42 26.46
C ALA A 27 -8.47 -1.90 26.56
N GLU A 28 -8.75 -1.00 27.51
CA GLU A 28 -10.09 -0.44 27.74
C GLU A 28 -10.34 0.87 26.95
N SER A 29 -9.27 1.55 26.52
CA SER A 29 -9.35 2.86 25.87
C SER A 29 -8.16 3.06 24.94
N ALA A 30 -8.21 2.41 23.77
CA ALA A 30 -7.17 2.53 22.77
C ALA A 30 -7.03 3.99 22.26
N PRO A 31 -5.80 4.48 22.02
CA PRO A 31 -5.60 5.74 21.32
C PRO A 31 -6.27 5.73 19.94
N ASP A 32 -6.85 6.85 19.54
CA ASP A 32 -7.32 7.02 18.17
C ASP A 32 -6.15 7.34 17.23
N PHE A 33 -5.67 6.32 16.54
CA PHE A 33 -4.58 6.46 15.56
C PHE A 33 -5.05 7.11 14.24
N THR A 34 -6.35 7.23 13.99
CA THR A 34 -6.84 7.86 12.76
C THR A 34 -6.69 9.38 12.79
N ALA A 35 -6.75 10.00 13.97
CA ALA A 35 -6.53 11.44 14.16
C ALA A 35 -5.17 11.95 13.65
N LEU A 36 -4.18 11.06 13.55
CA LEU A 36 -2.86 11.41 13.04
C LEU A 36 -2.79 11.51 11.51
N ASN A 37 -3.81 11.01 10.79
CA ASN A 37 -3.95 11.27 9.36
C ASN A 37 -4.11 12.78 9.10
N ASP A 38 -4.99 13.43 9.85
CA ASP A 38 -5.26 14.86 9.73
C ASP A 38 -4.02 15.68 10.10
N LEU A 39 -3.29 15.25 11.13
CA LEU A 39 -2.03 15.89 11.50
C LEU A 39 -0.96 15.74 10.40
N ALA A 40 -0.85 14.57 9.78
CA ALA A 40 0.08 14.36 8.66
C ALA A 40 -0.29 15.24 7.45
N ALA A 41 -1.58 15.38 7.15
CA ALA A 41 -2.08 16.27 6.11
C ALA A 41 -1.77 17.74 6.42
N LEU A 42 -2.03 18.19 7.65
CA LEU A 42 -1.70 19.54 8.11
C LEU A 42 -0.21 19.86 7.94
N TYR A 43 0.68 18.95 8.34
CA TYR A 43 2.12 19.14 8.13
C TYR A 43 2.48 19.24 6.65
N ALA A 44 1.84 18.46 5.78
CA ALA A 44 2.05 18.56 4.34
C ALA A 44 1.61 19.92 3.78
N GLU A 45 0.46 20.44 4.21
CA GLU A 45 -0.03 21.77 3.84
C GLU A 45 0.91 22.90 4.28
N MET A 46 1.59 22.71 5.42
CA MET A 46 2.60 23.64 5.94
C MET A 46 3.97 23.52 5.24
N GLY A 47 4.10 22.66 4.21
CA GLY A 47 5.38 22.42 3.52
C GLY A 47 6.33 21.47 4.24
N GLU A 48 5.85 20.78 5.27
CA GLU A 48 6.62 19.96 6.22
C GLU A 48 6.18 18.49 6.19
N ALA A 49 5.82 18.00 5.00
CA ALA A 49 5.30 16.66 4.76
C ALA A 49 6.18 15.55 5.37
N LEU A 50 5.54 14.47 5.81
CA LEU A 50 6.26 13.31 6.31
C LEU A 50 7.12 12.66 5.22
N PRO A 51 8.30 12.12 5.57
CA PRO A 51 9.04 11.25 4.67
C PRO A 51 8.14 10.11 4.16
N PRO A 52 8.25 9.69 2.89
CA PRO A 52 7.40 8.63 2.35
C PRO A 52 7.46 7.32 3.13
N LYS A 53 8.62 7.01 3.72
CA LYS A 53 8.87 5.80 4.52
C LYS A 53 8.73 6.04 6.03
N TYR A 54 8.14 7.16 6.44
CA TYR A 54 7.90 7.42 7.85
C TYR A 54 7.09 6.28 8.46
N PRO A 55 7.50 5.72 9.62
CA PRO A 55 6.78 4.61 10.24
C PRO A 55 5.29 4.93 10.43
N LEU A 56 4.43 3.95 10.15
CA LEU A 56 2.97 4.02 10.28
C LEU A 56 2.22 4.99 9.34
N TYR A 57 2.70 6.23 9.15
CA TYR A 57 1.97 7.29 8.42
C TYR A 57 2.64 7.77 7.13
N GLY A 58 3.82 7.27 6.78
CA GLY A 58 4.42 7.53 5.47
C GLY A 58 3.58 6.87 4.35
N ARG A 59 3.50 7.51 3.18
CA ARG A 59 2.74 6.96 2.04
C ARG A 59 3.21 5.57 1.59
N ASP A 60 4.49 5.27 1.79
CA ASP A 60 5.13 4.00 1.43
C ASP A 60 5.27 3.04 2.63
N ALA A 61 4.74 3.39 3.81
CA ALA A 61 4.95 2.62 5.04
C ALA A 61 4.35 1.21 4.98
N HIS A 62 3.24 1.05 4.26
CA HIS A 62 2.47 -0.21 4.15
C HIS A 62 2.42 -0.71 2.71
N ARG A 63 3.40 -0.29 1.90
CA ARG A 63 3.45 -0.54 0.46
C ARG A 63 4.56 -1.50 0.12
N THR A 64 4.23 -2.57 -0.60
CA THR A 64 5.21 -3.54 -1.09
C THR A 64 5.41 -3.48 -2.60
N ARG A 65 6.49 -4.08 -3.10
CA ARG A 65 6.88 -4.06 -4.52
C ARG A 65 7.17 -5.47 -5.06
N ALA A 66 7.75 -6.34 -4.24
CA ALA A 66 8.11 -7.69 -4.65
C ALA A 66 6.86 -8.57 -4.83
N GLY A 67 6.82 -9.35 -5.90
CA GLY A 67 5.70 -10.23 -6.22
C GLY A 67 5.47 -11.31 -5.16
N VAL A 68 6.53 -11.79 -4.52
CA VAL A 68 6.42 -12.72 -3.38
C VAL A 68 5.72 -12.08 -2.18
N HIS A 69 5.89 -10.78 -1.95
CA HIS A 69 5.18 -10.07 -0.89
C HIS A 69 3.73 -9.82 -1.29
N ALA A 70 3.46 -9.45 -2.56
CA ALA A 70 2.10 -9.27 -3.05
C ALA A 70 1.29 -10.59 -3.01
N ASP A 71 1.88 -11.71 -3.41
CA ASP A 71 1.27 -13.05 -3.28
C ASP A 71 1.00 -13.40 -1.81
N GLY A 72 1.92 -13.02 -0.92
CA GLY A 72 1.75 -13.08 0.52
C GLY A 72 0.57 -12.26 1.03
N LEU A 73 0.45 -11.00 0.61
CA LEU A 73 -0.68 -10.13 0.97
C LEU A 73 -2.03 -10.68 0.49
N ASN A 74 -2.08 -11.28 -0.70
CA ASN A 74 -3.30 -11.88 -1.23
C ASN A 74 -3.80 -13.07 -0.39
N LYS A 75 -2.90 -13.80 0.28
CA LYS A 75 -3.23 -15.05 1.00
C LYS A 75 -3.28 -14.86 2.51
N PHE A 76 -2.22 -14.27 3.07
CA PHE A 76 -1.96 -14.17 4.50
C PHE A 76 -1.38 -12.79 4.82
N TRP A 77 -2.19 -11.75 4.68
CA TRP A 77 -1.74 -10.35 4.84
C TRP A 77 -1.00 -10.09 6.16
N TRP A 78 -1.40 -10.75 7.25
CA TRP A 78 -0.79 -10.62 8.58
C TRP A 78 0.65 -11.14 8.67
N MET A 79 1.13 -11.92 7.69
CA MET A 79 2.56 -12.28 7.62
C MET A 79 3.44 -11.11 7.17
N TYR A 80 2.85 -10.13 6.49
CA TYR A 80 3.58 -9.02 5.85
C TYR A 80 3.23 -7.65 6.43
N ALA A 81 2.16 -7.56 7.23
CA ALA A 81 1.82 -6.39 8.02
C ALA A 81 1.79 -6.75 9.52
N PRO A 82 2.58 -6.07 10.38
CA PRO A 82 2.67 -6.39 11.81
C PRO A 82 1.39 -6.08 12.60
N PHE A 83 0.44 -5.36 12.01
CA PHE A 83 -0.87 -5.04 12.58
C PHE A 83 -1.88 -4.78 11.44
N ASP A 84 -3.17 -4.82 11.77
CA ASP A 84 -4.26 -4.52 10.84
C ASP A 84 -4.28 -3.02 10.53
N VAL A 85 -3.53 -2.60 9.50
CA VAL A 85 -3.39 -1.20 9.09
C VAL A 85 -4.74 -0.58 8.70
N PRO A 86 -5.59 -1.22 7.87
CA PRO A 86 -6.93 -0.70 7.58
C PRO A 86 -7.74 -0.42 8.84
N ARG A 87 -7.72 -1.35 9.80
CA ARG A 87 -8.46 -1.17 11.05
C ARG A 87 -7.83 -0.12 11.97
N LEU A 88 -6.50 -0.05 12.03
CA LEU A 88 -5.77 0.81 12.97
C LEU A 88 -5.81 2.28 12.55
N ILE A 89 -5.54 2.58 11.27
CA ILE A 89 -5.36 3.95 10.78
C ILE A 89 -6.23 4.31 9.58
N GLY A 90 -7.10 3.40 9.13
CA GLY A 90 -8.00 3.65 7.99
C GLY A 90 -7.30 3.71 6.64
N ARG A 91 -6.09 3.13 6.51
CA ARG A 91 -5.32 3.13 5.25
C ARG A 91 -5.19 1.71 4.68
N PRO A 92 -5.25 1.54 3.35
CA PRO A 92 -5.06 0.24 2.74
C PRO A 92 -3.60 -0.23 2.86
N LEU A 93 -3.41 -1.55 2.77
CA LEU A 93 -2.12 -2.11 2.36
C LEU A 93 -2.00 -1.91 0.86
N GLU A 94 -0.82 -1.59 0.34
CA GLU A 94 -0.68 -1.17 -1.05
C GLU A 94 0.41 -1.96 -1.79
N VAL A 95 0.30 -2.06 -3.11
CA VAL A 95 1.36 -2.61 -3.96
C VAL A 95 1.74 -1.61 -5.04
N SER A 96 3.03 -1.30 -5.17
CA SER A 96 3.56 -0.60 -6.35
C SER A 96 4.06 -1.63 -7.34
N LEU A 97 3.60 -1.55 -8.59
CA LEU A 97 4.00 -2.49 -9.64
C LEU A 97 5.40 -2.15 -10.15
N THR A 98 6.31 -3.12 -10.06
CA THR A 98 7.67 -3.10 -10.61
C THR A 98 7.88 -4.33 -11.48
N LYS A 99 9.06 -4.43 -12.12
CA LYS A 99 9.50 -5.63 -12.84
C LYS A 99 9.39 -6.91 -12.01
N ASP A 100 9.52 -6.80 -10.69
CA ASP A 100 9.52 -7.94 -9.76
C ASP A 100 8.13 -8.24 -9.17
N SER A 101 7.10 -7.43 -9.44
CA SER A 101 5.75 -7.62 -8.86
C SER A 101 5.02 -8.82 -9.45
N GLY A 102 5.30 -9.14 -10.72
CA GLY A 102 4.66 -10.24 -11.45
C GLY A 102 3.12 -10.18 -11.45
N LEU A 103 2.50 -11.34 -11.72
CA LEU A 103 1.04 -11.49 -11.75
C LEU A 103 0.38 -11.21 -10.38
N ALA A 104 1.07 -11.54 -9.28
CA ALA A 104 0.51 -11.39 -7.94
C ALA A 104 0.26 -9.93 -7.56
N GLY A 105 1.13 -9.00 -7.98
CA GLY A 105 0.91 -7.56 -7.79
C GLY A 105 -0.30 -7.06 -8.55
N LEU A 106 -0.47 -7.49 -9.81
CA LEU A 106 -1.64 -7.15 -10.62
C LEU A 106 -2.93 -7.69 -9.99
N ILE A 107 -2.95 -8.95 -9.58
CA ILE A 107 -4.10 -9.56 -8.90
C ILE A 107 -4.46 -8.76 -7.64
N PHE A 108 -3.46 -8.41 -6.83
CA PHE A 108 -3.68 -7.64 -5.60
C PHE A 108 -4.37 -6.30 -5.88
N LEU A 109 -3.83 -5.51 -6.82
CA LEU A 109 -4.39 -4.19 -7.14
C LEU A 109 -5.78 -4.28 -7.78
N ILE A 110 -5.98 -5.21 -8.72
CA ILE A 110 -7.28 -5.42 -9.36
C ILE A 110 -8.33 -5.80 -8.32
N LYS A 111 -7.99 -6.72 -7.41
CA LYS A 111 -8.86 -7.13 -6.30
C LYS A 111 -9.17 -5.96 -5.38
N GLN A 112 -8.17 -5.17 -5.00
CA GLN A 112 -8.33 -4.04 -4.10
C GLN A 112 -9.22 -2.93 -4.69
N HIS A 113 -9.00 -2.55 -5.95
CA HIS A 113 -9.68 -1.39 -6.54
C HIS A 113 -11.00 -1.74 -7.24
N LEU A 114 -11.14 -2.96 -7.75
CA LEU A 114 -12.35 -3.38 -8.50
C LEU A 114 -13.16 -4.46 -7.78
N GLY A 115 -12.65 -5.06 -6.70
CA GLY A 115 -13.32 -6.17 -6.00
C GLY A 115 -13.32 -7.48 -6.81
N VAL A 116 -12.50 -7.59 -7.85
CA VAL A 116 -12.44 -8.74 -8.75
C VAL A 116 -11.17 -9.54 -8.50
N GLU A 117 -11.31 -10.84 -8.24
CA GLU A 117 -10.18 -11.75 -8.10
C GLU A 117 -10.02 -12.60 -9.36
N LEU A 118 -8.89 -12.43 -10.05
CA LEU A 118 -8.59 -13.12 -11.29
C LEU A 118 -7.67 -14.32 -11.03
N PRO A 119 -7.91 -15.46 -11.70
CA PRO A 119 -6.96 -16.59 -11.65
C PRO A 119 -5.67 -16.25 -12.43
N LYS A 120 -4.57 -16.93 -12.09
CA LYS A 120 -3.23 -16.61 -12.65
C LYS A 120 -3.10 -16.88 -14.15
N ASP A 121 -3.97 -17.72 -14.70
CA ASP A 121 -4.05 -18.08 -16.12
C ASP A 121 -5.07 -17.24 -16.90
N ASP A 122 -5.71 -16.25 -16.26
CA ASP A 122 -6.67 -15.35 -16.90
C ASP A 122 -6.02 -14.63 -18.10
N PRO A 123 -6.59 -14.72 -19.32
CA PRO A 123 -6.01 -14.10 -20.51
C PRO A 123 -5.89 -12.57 -20.43
N SER A 124 -6.81 -11.89 -19.75
CA SER A 124 -6.76 -10.43 -19.56
C SER A 124 -5.66 -10.04 -18.58
N LEU A 125 -5.45 -10.83 -17.52
CA LEU A 125 -4.32 -10.67 -16.60
C LEU A 125 -2.97 -10.90 -17.30
N LEU A 126 -2.85 -11.96 -18.11
CA LEU A 126 -1.62 -12.25 -18.85
C LEU A 126 -1.27 -11.13 -19.85
N LYS A 127 -2.27 -10.57 -20.53
CA LYS A 127 -2.10 -9.39 -21.40
C LYS A 127 -1.61 -8.17 -20.64
N LEU A 128 -2.16 -7.89 -19.45
CA LEU A 128 -1.71 -6.79 -18.59
C LEU A 128 -0.26 -6.99 -18.15
N HIS A 129 0.09 -8.22 -17.75
CA HIS A 129 1.46 -8.55 -17.34
C HIS A 129 2.46 -8.43 -18.49
N ALA A 130 2.09 -8.86 -19.71
CA ALA A 130 2.93 -8.70 -20.89
C ALA A 130 3.18 -7.23 -21.21
N TRP A 131 2.15 -6.39 -21.14
CA TRP A 131 2.31 -4.94 -21.29
C TRP A 131 3.21 -4.35 -20.21
N MET A 132 2.96 -4.67 -18.93
CA MET A 132 3.78 -4.22 -17.80
C MET A 132 5.26 -4.58 -18.00
N SER A 133 5.53 -5.82 -18.43
CA SER A 133 6.89 -6.28 -18.71
C SER A 133 7.55 -5.48 -19.83
N ALA A 134 6.81 -5.18 -20.90
CA ALA A 134 7.31 -4.38 -22.02
C ALA A 134 7.67 -2.94 -21.60
N GLU A 135 6.92 -2.32 -20.68
CA GLU A 135 7.26 -0.98 -20.15
C GLU A 135 8.62 -0.98 -19.43
N PHE A 136 8.88 -1.99 -18.60
CA PHE A 136 10.16 -2.12 -17.88
C PHE A 136 11.31 -2.50 -18.82
N ASP A 137 11.06 -3.36 -19.80
CA ASP A 137 12.08 -3.71 -20.80
C ASP A 137 12.37 -2.54 -21.76
N ALA A 138 11.43 -1.62 -21.97
CA ALA A 138 11.64 -0.34 -22.64
C ALA A 138 12.40 0.70 -21.80
N GLY A 139 12.83 0.33 -20.58
CA GLY A 139 13.72 1.14 -19.74
C GLY A 139 13.02 1.95 -18.65
N ARG A 140 11.71 1.77 -18.41
CA ARG A 140 11.01 2.41 -17.27
C ARG A 140 11.75 2.10 -15.96
N GLN A 141 12.00 3.13 -15.15
CA GLN A 141 12.68 3.03 -13.84
C GLN A 141 11.75 3.30 -12.65
N THR A 142 10.56 3.83 -12.90
CA THR A 142 9.56 4.13 -11.87
C THR A 142 8.55 3.00 -11.75
N SER A 143 7.96 2.83 -10.56
CA SER A 143 6.82 1.93 -10.42
C SER A 143 5.64 2.41 -11.26
N ILE A 144 4.76 1.49 -11.61
CA ILE A 144 3.44 1.79 -12.16
C ILE A 144 2.47 1.81 -10.99
N GLU A 145 1.79 2.94 -10.81
CA GLU A 145 0.75 3.12 -9.80
C GLU A 145 -0.63 2.78 -10.37
N TRP A 146 -1.63 2.59 -9.50
CA TRP A 146 -2.99 2.22 -9.92
C TRP A 146 -3.57 3.21 -10.93
N GLU A 147 -3.38 4.50 -10.68
CA GLU A 147 -3.87 5.60 -11.50
C GLU A 147 -3.32 5.57 -12.93
N GLU A 148 -2.15 4.98 -13.15
CA GLU A 148 -1.54 4.84 -14.48
C GLU A 148 -2.10 3.64 -15.26
N ILE A 149 -2.50 2.57 -14.58
CA ILE A 149 -2.91 1.31 -15.20
C ILE A 149 -4.43 1.12 -15.24
N GLU A 150 -5.18 1.86 -14.42
CA GLU A 150 -6.63 1.68 -14.23
C GLU A 150 -7.41 1.59 -15.54
N ALA A 151 -7.22 2.54 -16.45
CA ALA A 151 -7.94 2.57 -17.73
C ALA A 151 -7.70 1.28 -18.53
N ARG A 152 -6.46 0.81 -18.57
CA ARG A 152 -6.05 -0.40 -19.29
C ARG A 152 -6.57 -1.67 -18.63
N VAL A 153 -6.61 -1.70 -17.29
CA VAL A 153 -7.26 -2.79 -16.55
C VAL A 153 -8.73 -2.88 -16.96
N ARG A 154 -9.46 -1.75 -16.90
CA ARG A 154 -10.89 -1.72 -17.23
C ARG A 154 -11.17 -2.14 -18.67
N GLU A 155 -10.37 -1.67 -19.63
CA GLU A 155 -10.47 -2.07 -21.04
C GLU A 155 -10.24 -3.58 -21.20
N ASN A 156 -9.17 -4.12 -20.61
CA ASN A 156 -8.85 -5.55 -20.75
C ASN A 156 -9.88 -6.46 -20.09
N LEU A 157 -10.51 -6.03 -18.99
CA LEU A 157 -11.55 -6.81 -18.31
C LEU A 157 -12.92 -6.73 -19.00
N ALA A 158 -13.26 -5.59 -19.59
CA ALA A 158 -14.50 -5.44 -20.38
C ALA A 158 -14.50 -6.31 -21.65
N VAL A 159 -13.33 -6.49 -22.27
CA VAL A 159 -13.18 -7.38 -23.44
C VAL A 159 -13.29 -8.87 -23.06
N GLY A 160 -13.01 -9.23 -21.79
CA GLY A 160 -13.10 -10.62 -21.30
C GLY A 160 -14.52 -11.07 -20.92
N THR A 161 -15.46 -10.14 -20.74
CA THR A 161 -16.87 -10.44 -20.38
C THR A 161 -17.81 -10.55 -21.58
N ALA A 162 -17.30 -10.32 -22.79
CA ALA A 162 -18.05 -10.43 -24.04
C ALA A 162 -17.81 -11.80 -24.72
N LEU A 163 -18.19 -12.90 -24.05
CA LEU A 163 -18.39 -14.22 -24.65
C LEU A 163 -19.55 -14.95 -23.96
#